data_AF-A0A3N1T4U8-F1
#
_entry.id   AF-A0A3N1T4U8-F1
#
_cell.length_a   1.000
_cell.length_b   1.000
_cell.length_c   1.000
_cell.angle_alpha   90.00
_cell.angle_beta   90.00
_cell.angle_gamma   90.00
#
_symmetry.space_group_name_H-M   'P 1'
#
loop_
_entity.id
_entity.type
_entity.pdbx_description
1 polymer ?
#
loop_
_entity_poly.entity_id
_entity_poly.type
_entity_poly.pdbx_seq_one_letter_code
_entity_poly.pdbx_strand_id
1 'polypeptide(L)'
;MNSTGSPAHPAARTARSAAAALAAAGVLAGSALLTVGAPQAVAATGPAATPAALAAAHEAATGAATLDTLSRFFAREGAVTRAAAAPRIEGAAVPVRTLAADFVAGEPGAEVAHLDYLASTAVSSDGQKASLWTLPEPGKDGRWQVVNIATGDDEARYTAAGARKLPGGTVFREPQIDAWYVQKGSRVLPLDGDAVGAVGADGTTLAAYRTRVRAAYADKLPGSGYARSGRAGGYGPAGAEPAAGRPGSGAGRSGPAIAAHTGADTALTAASGAAAAGALAVLGLCGATALRRHRRRAR
;
A
#
# COMPACT_ATOMS: atom_id res chain seq x y z
N MET A 1 -20.36 19.18 -98.23
CA MET A 1 -19.52 18.53 -99.27
C MET A 1 -18.99 17.22 -98.70
N ASN A 2 -18.68 16.24 -99.56
CA ASN A 2 -18.23 14.90 -99.15
C ASN A 2 -16.72 14.69 -99.43
N SER A 3 -16.20 13.60 -98.84
CA SER A 3 -15.08 12.76 -99.33
C SER A 3 -13.61 13.17 -99.10
N THR A 4 -12.86 12.22 -98.51
CA THR A 4 -11.43 11.85 -98.75
C THR A 4 -10.32 12.89 -98.46
N GLY A 5 -9.11 12.54 -98.00
CA GLY A 5 -8.43 11.29 -97.56
C GLY A 5 -7.12 11.68 -96.82
N SER A 6 -6.53 10.92 -95.88
CA SER A 6 -5.82 9.62 -96.00
C SER A 6 -4.59 9.66 -96.95
N PRO A 7 -3.45 8.95 -96.71
CA PRO A 7 -3.24 7.82 -95.77
C PRO A 7 -1.88 7.80 -94.99
N ALA A 8 -1.65 6.71 -94.24
CA ALA A 8 -0.39 5.89 -94.21
C ALA A 8 0.18 5.49 -92.82
N HIS A 9 0.36 4.18 -92.66
CA HIS A 9 1.28 3.48 -91.71
C HIS A 9 2.67 3.28 -92.40
N PRO A 10 3.76 2.78 -91.77
CA PRO A 10 3.86 1.66 -90.80
C PRO A 10 4.61 2.12 -89.51
N ALA A 11 5.55 1.44 -88.80
CA ALA A 11 6.26 0.14 -88.93
C ALA A 11 6.77 -0.38 -87.57
N ALA A 12 7.40 -1.56 -87.55
CA ALA A 12 7.93 -2.23 -86.34
C ALA A 12 9.26 -2.99 -86.56
N ARG A 13 10.05 -3.20 -85.48
CA ARG A 13 10.82 -4.45 -85.24
C ARG A 13 11.52 -4.56 -83.87
N THR A 14 11.84 -5.81 -83.53
CA THR A 14 12.57 -6.30 -82.35
C THR A 14 14.09 -6.42 -82.58
N ALA A 15 14.89 -6.34 -81.50
CA ALA A 15 16.24 -6.90 -81.40
C ALA A 15 16.64 -7.14 -79.92
N ARG A 16 17.65 -8.00 -79.66
CA ARG A 16 18.24 -8.29 -78.33
C ARG A 16 19.76 -8.41 -78.42
N SER A 17 20.47 -7.95 -77.39
CA SER A 17 21.82 -8.38 -76.94
C SER A 17 21.85 -8.23 -75.40
N ALA A 18 22.34 -9.12 -74.53
CA ALA A 18 23.53 -10.01 -74.52
C ALA A 18 24.86 -9.21 -74.37
N ALA A 19 25.82 -9.53 -73.48
CA ALA A 19 25.99 -10.57 -72.46
C ALA A 19 26.94 -10.01 -71.34
N ALA A 20 26.77 -10.24 -70.03
CA ALA A 20 26.98 -11.44 -69.18
C ALA A 20 28.44 -11.71 -68.69
N ALA A 21 28.70 -11.44 -67.39
CA ALA A 21 29.72 -11.98 -66.48
C ALA A 21 29.31 -11.51 -65.05
N LEU A 22 29.12 -12.30 -63.98
CA LEU A 22 29.90 -13.36 -63.31
C LEU A 22 31.32 -12.96 -62.88
N ALA A 23 31.81 -13.30 -61.68
CA ALA A 23 31.16 -13.68 -60.40
C ALA A 23 32.23 -13.71 -59.28
N ALA A 24 31.86 -13.37 -58.03
CA ALA A 24 32.62 -13.72 -56.82
C ALA A 24 31.70 -13.71 -55.58
N ALA A 25 31.92 -14.60 -54.62
CA ALA A 25 31.11 -14.74 -53.41
C ALA A 25 31.87 -14.32 -52.15
N GLY A 26 31.17 -13.88 -51.09
CA GLY A 26 31.81 -13.37 -49.87
C GLY A 26 30.89 -13.28 -48.64
N VAL A 27 30.64 -14.43 -48.01
CA VAL A 27 30.27 -14.63 -46.59
C VAL A 27 29.05 -13.86 -46.01
N LEU A 28 28.08 -14.62 -45.52
CA LEU A 28 27.08 -14.13 -44.55
C LEU A 28 27.73 -13.92 -43.17
N ALA A 29 27.68 -12.69 -42.65
CA ALA A 29 27.98 -12.39 -41.25
C ALA A 29 26.87 -11.51 -40.67
N GLY A 30 26.08 -12.06 -39.74
CA GLY A 30 24.94 -11.36 -39.16
C GLY A 30 25.34 -10.42 -38.02
N SER A 31 25.34 -9.11 -38.29
CA SER A 31 25.39 -8.09 -37.25
C SER A 31 23.99 -7.87 -36.68
N ALA A 32 23.67 -8.56 -35.58
CA ALA A 32 22.43 -8.30 -34.84
C ALA A 32 22.40 -6.85 -34.37
N LEU A 33 21.28 -6.15 -34.61
CA LEU A 33 21.05 -4.83 -34.03
C LEU A 33 20.92 -4.97 -32.52
N LEU A 34 22.02 -4.70 -31.81
CA LEU A 34 22.04 -4.54 -30.36
C LEU A 34 21.20 -3.33 -30.01
N THR A 35 19.90 -3.58 -29.77
CA THR A 35 19.01 -2.65 -29.10
C THR A 35 19.54 -2.43 -27.69
N VAL A 36 20.36 -1.38 -27.53
CA VAL A 36 20.75 -0.88 -26.21
C VAL A 36 19.50 -0.33 -25.56
N GLY A 37 18.76 -1.22 -24.91
CA GLY A 37 17.67 -0.87 -24.03
C GLY A 37 18.24 -0.07 -22.88
N ALA A 38 18.20 1.26 -23.01
CA ALA A 38 18.45 2.16 -21.89
C ALA A 38 17.55 1.69 -20.74
N PRO A 39 18.12 1.45 -19.53
CA PRO A 39 17.36 0.90 -18.43
C PRO A 39 16.15 1.81 -18.20
N GLN A 40 14.96 1.26 -18.44
CA GLN A 40 13.72 1.95 -18.15
C GLN A 40 13.71 2.16 -16.64
N ALA A 41 14.02 3.39 -16.22
CA ALA A 41 13.91 3.79 -14.83
C ALA A 41 12.42 3.74 -14.50
N VAL A 42 11.98 2.58 -13.99
CA VAL A 42 10.65 2.41 -13.39
C VAL A 42 10.62 3.39 -12.23
N ALA A 43 10.04 4.56 -12.45
CA ALA A 43 9.91 5.58 -11.44
C ALA A 43 9.14 4.95 -10.28
N ALA A 44 9.81 4.79 -9.14
CA ALA A 44 9.20 4.18 -7.97
C ALA A 44 8.00 5.02 -7.56
N THR A 45 6.78 4.52 -7.81
CA THR A 45 5.52 5.28 -7.69
C THR A 45 5.09 5.56 -6.24
N GLY A 46 5.99 5.31 -5.28
CA GLY A 46 5.81 5.60 -3.86
C GLY A 46 6.73 6.73 -3.39
N PRO A 47 6.55 7.22 -2.16
CA PRO A 47 7.41 8.26 -1.61
C PRO A 47 8.87 7.78 -1.48
N ALA A 48 9.82 8.69 -1.64
CA ALA A 48 11.25 8.43 -1.44
C ALA A 48 11.76 9.14 -0.17
N ALA A 49 12.51 8.42 0.67
CA ALA A 49 13.06 8.94 1.93
C ALA A 49 14.36 9.74 1.73
N THR A 50 14.38 10.69 0.79
CA THR A 50 15.55 11.55 0.53
C THR A 50 15.67 12.67 1.58
N PRO A 51 16.85 13.29 1.78
CA PRO A 51 16.99 14.44 2.69
C PRO A 51 16.03 15.61 2.35
N ALA A 52 15.78 15.86 1.07
CA ALA A 52 14.83 16.87 0.61
C ALA A 52 13.37 16.51 0.95
N ALA A 53 12.99 15.23 0.82
CA ALA A 53 11.68 14.74 1.23
C ALA A 53 11.47 14.83 2.75
N LEU A 54 12.48 14.46 3.54
CA LEU A 54 12.46 14.56 5.01
C LEU A 54 12.34 16.02 5.48
N ALA A 55 12.99 16.96 4.79
CA ALA A 55 12.84 18.39 5.04
C ALA A 55 11.45 18.91 4.67
N ALA A 56 10.95 18.60 3.46
CA ALA A 56 9.62 19.05 3.02
C ALA A 56 8.48 18.47 3.86
N ALA A 57 8.62 17.23 4.34
CA ALA A 57 7.73 16.62 5.33
C ALA A 57 7.77 17.33 6.69
N HIS A 58 8.94 17.80 7.13
CA HIS A 58 9.06 18.61 8.35
C HIS A 58 8.37 19.97 8.20
N GLU A 59 8.58 20.68 7.08
CA GLU A 59 7.90 21.96 6.79
C GLU A 59 6.36 21.81 6.72
N ALA A 60 5.85 20.70 6.17
CA ALA A 60 4.42 20.38 6.19
C ALA A 60 3.89 20.16 7.63
N ALA A 61 4.72 19.61 8.52
CA ALA A 61 4.37 19.39 9.93
C ALA A 61 4.45 20.68 10.78
N THR A 62 5.38 21.60 10.49
CA THR A 62 5.55 22.87 11.22
C THR A 62 4.60 23.98 10.76
N GLY A 63 3.94 23.84 9.60
CA GLY A 63 3.01 24.83 9.07
C GLY A 63 1.88 25.22 10.04
N ALA A 64 1.54 26.53 10.10
CA ALA A 64 0.65 27.09 11.12
C ALA A 64 -0.75 26.42 11.20
N ALA A 65 -1.33 26.01 10.06
CA ALA A 65 -2.62 25.30 10.04
C ALA A 65 -2.51 23.87 10.64
N THR A 66 -1.35 23.23 10.52
CA THR A 66 -1.03 21.97 11.18
C THR A 66 -0.92 22.18 12.69
N LEU A 67 -0.21 23.22 13.14
CA LEU A 67 -0.07 23.55 14.57
C LEU A 67 -1.41 23.93 15.24
N ASP A 68 -2.32 24.62 14.55
CA ASP A 68 -3.68 24.83 15.05
C ASP A 68 -4.46 23.50 15.17
N THR A 69 -4.32 22.62 14.19
CA THR A 69 -4.98 21.32 14.20
C THR A 69 -4.44 20.43 15.32
N LEU A 70 -3.14 20.49 15.60
CA LEU A 70 -2.52 19.85 16.78
C LEU A 70 -3.02 20.45 18.09
N SER A 71 -3.17 21.78 18.17
CA SER A 71 -3.73 22.47 19.34
C SER A 71 -5.14 21.97 19.67
N ARG A 72 -5.94 21.64 18.65
CA ARG A 72 -7.26 20.98 18.81
C ARG A 72 -7.11 19.49 19.16
N PHE A 73 -6.17 18.77 18.54
CA PHE A 73 -5.94 17.34 18.76
C PHE A 73 -5.52 17.00 20.19
N PHE A 74 -4.63 17.78 20.81
CA PHE A 74 -4.18 17.58 22.19
C PHE A 74 -5.23 18.00 23.23
N ALA A 75 -6.04 19.01 22.93
CA ALA A 75 -7.06 19.52 23.83
C ALA A 75 -8.34 18.66 23.90
N ARG A 76 -8.51 17.68 23.00
CA ARG A 76 -9.76 16.91 22.84
C ARG A 76 -10.19 16.13 24.10
N GLU A 77 -9.23 15.66 24.90
CA GLU A 77 -9.48 14.88 26.13
C GLU A 77 -9.56 15.79 27.39
N GLY A 78 -9.50 17.12 27.22
CA GLY A 78 -9.63 18.10 28.31
C GLY A 78 -8.40 18.28 29.22
N ALA A 79 -7.36 17.45 29.10
CA ALA A 79 -6.14 17.54 29.92
C ALA A 79 -5.35 18.84 29.74
N VAL A 80 -5.46 19.47 28.57
CA VAL A 80 -4.88 20.78 28.24
C VAL A 80 -5.89 21.58 27.40
N THR A 81 -5.87 22.92 27.47
CA THR A 81 -6.74 23.74 26.61
C THR A 81 -6.08 23.99 25.24
N ARG A 82 -6.87 24.27 24.19
CA ARG A 82 -6.34 24.58 22.84
C ARG A 82 -5.32 25.73 22.87
N ALA A 83 -5.52 26.74 23.71
CA ALA A 83 -4.60 27.87 23.85
C ALA A 83 -3.33 27.50 24.63
N ALA A 84 -3.43 26.61 25.62
CA ALA A 84 -2.28 26.18 26.43
C ALA A 84 -1.45 25.08 25.76
N ALA A 85 -2.01 24.31 24.81
CA ALA A 85 -1.38 23.13 24.21
C ALA A 85 -0.02 23.41 23.54
N ALA A 86 0.17 24.63 22.99
CA ALA A 86 1.43 25.13 22.41
C ALA A 86 2.29 24.07 21.68
N PRO A 87 1.73 23.38 20.67
CA PRO A 87 2.37 22.23 20.05
C PRO A 87 3.61 22.63 19.25
N ARG A 88 4.66 21.82 19.37
CA ARG A 88 5.91 21.94 18.59
C ARG A 88 6.22 20.63 17.90
N ILE A 89 6.95 20.66 16.78
CA ILE A 89 7.53 19.46 16.17
C ILE A 89 8.91 19.21 16.81
N GLU A 90 9.20 17.96 17.17
CA GLU A 90 10.49 17.54 17.73
C GLU A 90 11.22 16.57 16.80
N GLY A 91 12.48 16.88 16.50
CA GLY A 91 13.34 16.07 15.64
C GLY A 91 13.06 16.21 14.14
N ALA A 92 13.83 15.46 13.35
CA ALA A 92 13.58 15.29 11.93
C ALA A 92 12.46 14.27 11.68
N ALA A 93 11.80 14.37 10.52
CA ALA A 93 10.88 13.33 10.07
C ALA A 93 11.60 11.97 9.95
N VAL A 94 10.89 10.87 10.19
CA VAL A 94 11.40 9.49 10.06
C VAL A 94 10.67 8.71 8.96
N PRO A 95 11.36 7.83 8.20
CA PRO A 95 10.74 7.07 7.12
C PRO A 95 10.04 5.80 7.62
N VAL A 96 8.72 5.72 7.46
CA VAL A 96 7.90 4.62 7.95
C VAL A 96 7.58 3.64 6.83
N ARG A 97 7.92 2.37 7.04
CA ARG A 97 7.80 1.32 6.03
C ARG A 97 6.92 0.17 6.49
N THR A 98 6.06 -0.34 5.62
CA THR A 98 5.21 -1.51 5.88
C THR A 98 5.66 -2.74 5.09
N LEU A 99 5.53 -3.91 5.72
CA LEU A 99 5.69 -5.24 5.12
C LEU A 99 5.13 -5.29 3.69
N ALA A 100 5.97 -5.58 2.70
CA ALA A 100 5.61 -5.46 1.30
C ALA A 100 4.83 -6.67 0.77
N ALA A 101 3.83 -6.41 -0.10
CA ALA A 101 2.88 -7.42 -0.57
C ALA A 101 3.51 -8.44 -1.54
N ASP A 102 4.49 -8.02 -2.32
CA ASP A 102 5.34 -8.84 -3.20
C ASP A 102 6.27 -9.77 -2.40
N PHE A 103 6.86 -9.27 -1.32
CA PHE A 103 7.64 -10.08 -0.38
C PHE A 103 6.78 -11.16 0.31
N VAL A 104 5.54 -10.81 0.66
CA VAL A 104 4.54 -11.75 1.20
C VAL A 104 4.10 -12.76 0.14
N ALA A 105 3.81 -12.34 -1.11
CA ALA A 105 3.48 -13.24 -2.21
C ALA A 105 4.60 -14.26 -2.48
N GLY A 106 5.84 -13.79 -2.33
CA GLY A 106 7.06 -14.57 -2.51
C GLY A 106 7.79 -14.25 -3.81
N GLU A 107 7.71 -13.02 -4.31
CA GLU A 107 8.37 -12.59 -5.54
C GLU A 107 9.92 -12.58 -5.41
N PRO A 108 10.68 -12.99 -6.43
CA PRO A 108 12.15 -12.91 -6.41
C PRO A 108 12.62 -11.45 -6.27
N GLY A 109 13.61 -11.21 -5.40
CA GLY A 109 14.21 -9.88 -5.22
C GLY A 109 13.38 -8.85 -4.43
N ALA A 110 12.10 -9.12 -4.14
CA ALA A 110 11.21 -8.23 -3.37
C ALA A 110 11.83 -7.73 -2.04
N GLU A 111 11.73 -6.43 -1.78
CA GLU A 111 12.17 -5.81 -0.53
C GLU A 111 11.24 -6.18 0.63
N VAL A 112 11.77 -6.29 1.86
CA VAL A 112 10.95 -6.68 3.03
C VAL A 112 9.82 -5.70 3.33
N ALA A 113 10.00 -4.41 3.02
CA ALA A 113 9.04 -3.35 3.32
C ALA A 113 9.21 -2.14 2.39
N HIS A 114 8.09 -1.59 1.92
CA HIS A 114 8.01 -0.39 1.08
C HIS A 114 7.82 0.86 1.96
N LEU A 115 8.10 2.06 1.45
CA LEU A 115 7.82 3.31 2.19
C LEU A 115 6.35 3.70 2.07
N ASP A 116 5.66 3.82 3.20
CA ASP A 116 4.27 4.28 3.24
C ASP A 116 4.23 5.81 3.30
N TYR A 117 4.91 6.39 4.29
CA TYR A 117 4.87 7.83 4.61
C TYR A 117 6.11 8.27 5.41
N LEU A 118 6.27 9.58 5.58
CA LEU A 118 7.23 10.17 6.51
C LEU A 118 6.49 10.63 7.77
N ALA A 119 7.01 10.34 8.96
CA ALA A 119 6.36 10.66 10.24
C ALA A 119 7.16 11.70 11.03
N SER A 120 6.49 12.73 11.54
CA SER A 120 7.08 13.75 12.43
C SER A 120 6.41 13.69 13.81
N THR A 121 7.20 13.74 14.89
CA THR A 121 6.65 13.79 16.26
C THR A 121 6.28 15.22 16.63
N ALA A 122 5.04 15.44 17.06
CA ALA A 122 4.65 16.66 17.75
C ALA A 122 4.53 16.41 19.26
N VAL A 123 4.86 17.43 20.05
CA VAL A 123 4.76 17.40 21.51
C VAL A 123 4.06 18.66 22.01
N SER A 124 3.09 18.46 22.89
CA SER A 124 2.31 19.49 23.60
C SER A 124 3.11 20.10 24.76
N SER A 125 2.62 21.18 25.35
CA SER A 125 3.16 21.79 26.58
C SER A 125 3.06 20.87 27.80
N ASP A 126 2.01 20.06 27.89
CA ASP A 126 1.78 19.05 28.93
C ASP A 126 2.53 17.72 28.68
N GLY A 127 3.34 17.65 27.62
CA GLY A 127 4.12 16.46 27.27
C GLY A 127 3.33 15.38 26.54
N GLN A 128 2.05 15.57 26.21
CA GLN A 128 1.36 14.69 25.26
C GLN A 128 2.10 14.64 23.91
N LYS A 129 2.13 13.47 23.28
CA LYS A 129 2.76 13.25 21.97
C LYS A 129 1.77 12.85 20.89
N ALA A 130 2.03 13.31 19.68
CA ALA A 130 1.31 12.94 18.47
C ALA A 130 2.29 12.62 17.34
N SER A 131 1.87 11.76 16.42
CA SER A 131 2.63 11.38 15.24
C SER A 131 1.90 11.88 13.99
N LEU A 132 2.56 12.73 13.22
CA LEU A 132 2.02 13.35 12.02
C LEU A 132 2.54 12.60 10.81
N TRP A 133 1.64 11.92 10.10
CA TRP A 133 1.99 11.20 8.88
C TRP A 133 1.88 12.15 7.69
N THR A 134 2.91 12.18 6.85
CA THR A 134 3.02 13.07 5.70
C THR A 134 3.27 12.30 4.41
N LEU A 135 2.65 12.76 3.34
CA LEU A 135 2.77 12.21 1.98
C LEU A 135 3.10 13.33 0.99
N PRO A 136 3.68 13.00 -0.18
CA PRO A 136 3.69 13.90 -1.32
C PRO A 136 2.28 14.35 -1.67
N GLU A 137 2.11 15.62 -2.03
CA GLU A 137 0.82 16.15 -2.45
C GLU A 137 0.53 15.74 -3.92
N PRO A 138 -0.57 15.03 -4.21
CA PRO A 138 -0.84 14.53 -5.55
C PRO A 138 -0.84 15.63 -6.63
N GLY A 139 -0.02 15.44 -7.67
CA GLY A 139 0.09 16.36 -8.79
C GLY A 139 0.86 17.65 -8.50
N LYS A 140 1.63 17.74 -7.40
CA LYS A 140 2.45 18.92 -7.06
C LYS A 140 3.85 18.51 -6.60
N ASP A 141 4.76 18.45 -7.56
CA ASP A 141 6.14 17.97 -7.36
C ASP A 141 6.85 18.67 -6.19
N GLY A 142 7.51 17.87 -5.36
CA GLY A 142 8.24 18.34 -4.18
C GLY A 142 7.38 18.84 -3.00
N ARG A 143 6.06 19.01 -3.16
CA ARG A 143 5.18 19.43 -2.05
C ARG A 143 4.77 18.22 -1.21
N TRP A 144 4.65 18.44 0.10
CA TRP A 144 4.22 17.45 1.09
C TRP A 144 3.07 18.00 1.92
N GLN A 145 2.21 17.12 2.40
CA GLN A 145 1.05 17.46 3.24
C GLN A 145 0.89 16.45 4.38
N VAL A 146 0.39 16.92 5.52
CA VAL A 146 -0.02 16.05 6.64
C VAL A 146 -1.36 15.40 6.28
N VAL A 147 -1.40 14.07 6.33
CA VAL A 147 -2.59 13.26 5.95
C VAL A 147 -3.22 12.53 7.14
N ASN A 148 -2.52 12.39 8.27
CA ASN A 148 -3.05 11.81 9.49
C ASN A 148 -2.33 12.37 10.73
N ILE A 149 -3.01 12.34 11.88
CA ILE A 149 -2.44 12.62 13.20
C ILE A 149 -2.84 11.49 14.16
N ALA A 150 -1.86 10.68 14.58
CA ALA A 150 -2.02 9.60 15.56
C ALA A 150 -1.56 10.04 16.96
N THR A 151 -1.97 9.31 18.01
CA THR A 151 -1.51 9.56 19.40
C THR A 151 -0.27 8.73 19.70
N GLY A 152 0.75 9.33 20.33
CA GLY A 152 2.05 8.69 20.62
C GLY A 152 3.16 9.13 19.66
N ASP A 153 4.30 8.45 19.73
CA ASP A 153 5.52 8.72 18.94
C ASP A 153 6.20 7.44 18.42
N ASP A 154 5.42 6.36 18.26
CA ASP A 154 5.92 5.01 18.05
C ASP A 154 6.79 4.86 16.80
N GLU A 155 6.49 5.59 15.72
CA GLU A 155 7.28 5.58 14.49
C GLU A 155 8.71 6.10 14.72
N ALA A 156 8.86 7.20 15.48
CA ALA A 156 10.15 7.77 15.85
C ALA A 156 10.85 6.90 16.92
N ARG A 157 10.08 6.43 17.90
CA ARG A 157 10.54 5.58 19.02
C ARG A 157 11.14 4.27 18.51
N TYR A 158 10.48 3.60 17.56
CA TYR A 158 10.96 2.37 16.96
C TYR A 158 12.03 2.60 15.89
N THR A 159 11.99 3.70 15.13
CA THR A 159 13.12 4.09 14.26
C THR A 159 14.41 4.25 15.06
N ALA A 160 14.36 4.97 16.18
CA ALA A 160 15.50 5.13 17.07
C ALA A 160 15.91 3.82 17.78
N ALA A 161 14.96 2.94 18.11
CA ALA A 161 15.25 1.62 18.67
C ALA A 161 15.96 0.70 17.65
N GLY A 162 15.51 0.68 16.40
CA GLY A 162 16.14 -0.07 15.32
C GLY A 162 17.54 0.43 14.99
N ALA A 163 17.73 1.76 14.93
CA ALA A 163 19.04 2.36 14.74
C ALA A 163 20.06 1.96 15.84
N ARG A 164 19.61 1.74 17.08
CA ARG A 164 20.44 1.20 18.18
C ARG A 164 20.62 -0.32 18.10
N LYS A 165 19.55 -1.09 17.84
CA LYS A 165 19.58 -2.57 17.88
C LYS A 165 20.28 -3.18 16.66
N LEU A 166 20.24 -2.52 15.50
CA LEU A 166 20.88 -2.97 14.26
C LEU A 166 21.27 -1.77 13.38
N PRO A 167 22.40 -1.08 13.68
CA PRO A 167 22.78 0.17 13.01
C PRO A 167 22.83 0.05 11.49
N GLY A 168 22.17 0.98 10.79
CA GLY A 168 22.03 0.95 9.33
C GLY A 168 21.15 -0.19 8.80
N GLY A 169 20.22 -0.68 9.61
CA GLY A 169 19.14 -1.59 9.18
C GLY A 169 17.83 -0.85 8.85
N THR A 170 17.00 -1.47 8.02
CA THR A 170 15.68 -0.98 7.63
C THR A 170 14.66 -1.28 8.72
N VAL A 171 14.09 -0.24 9.32
CA VAL A 171 12.96 -0.37 10.27
C VAL A 171 11.65 -0.46 9.50
N PHE A 172 10.76 -1.36 9.92
CA PHE A 172 9.45 -1.56 9.29
C PHE A 172 8.41 -2.17 10.25
N ARG A 173 7.13 -2.08 9.87
CA ARG A 173 5.95 -2.61 10.60
C ARG A 173 5.27 -3.77 9.88
N GLU A 174 4.67 -4.69 10.64
CA GLU A 174 3.74 -5.75 10.21
C GLU A 174 2.35 -5.43 10.78
N PRO A 175 1.52 -4.62 10.07
CA PRO A 175 0.29 -4.05 10.62
C PRO A 175 -0.74 -5.08 11.09
N GLN A 176 -0.69 -6.28 10.54
CA GLN A 176 -1.60 -7.39 10.84
C GLN A 176 -1.47 -7.89 12.29
N ILE A 177 -0.36 -7.60 12.98
CA ILE A 177 -0.12 -7.92 14.39
C ILE A 177 0.47 -6.75 15.21
N ASP A 178 0.42 -5.53 14.69
CA ASP A 178 0.94 -4.30 15.33
C ASP A 178 2.44 -4.34 15.70
N ALA A 179 3.23 -5.16 14.99
CA ALA A 179 4.61 -5.50 15.34
C ALA A 179 5.65 -4.70 14.55
N TRP A 180 6.72 -4.27 15.22
CA TRP A 180 7.85 -3.53 14.64
C TRP A 180 9.16 -4.32 14.63
N TYR A 181 9.91 -4.17 13.54
CA TYR A 181 11.15 -4.89 13.29
C TYR A 181 12.26 -3.98 12.75
N VAL A 182 13.50 -4.45 12.84
CA VAL A 182 14.63 -3.96 12.04
C VAL A 182 15.29 -5.10 11.28
N GLN A 183 15.53 -4.89 9.98
CA GLN A 183 16.20 -5.86 9.09
C GLN A 183 17.54 -5.33 8.62
N LYS A 184 18.55 -6.21 8.53
CA LYS A 184 19.82 -5.92 7.84
C LYS A 184 20.42 -7.21 7.32
N GLY A 185 20.72 -7.24 6.01
CA GLY A 185 21.15 -8.46 5.34
C GLY A 185 20.18 -9.62 5.58
N SER A 186 20.69 -10.74 6.07
CA SER A 186 19.92 -11.95 6.35
C SER A 186 19.20 -11.98 7.71
N ARG A 187 19.29 -10.95 8.56
CA ARG A 187 18.67 -10.92 9.90
C ARG A 187 17.46 -9.98 9.98
N VAL A 188 16.45 -10.40 10.73
CA VAL A 188 15.27 -9.62 11.14
C VAL A 188 15.15 -9.69 12.66
N LEU A 189 15.24 -8.56 13.35
CA LEU A 189 15.19 -8.46 14.81
C LEU A 189 13.92 -7.74 15.27
N PRO A 190 13.25 -8.19 16.35
CA PRO A 190 12.06 -7.52 16.87
C PRO A 190 12.41 -6.24 17.62
N LEU A 191 11.50 -5.26 17.62
CA LEU A 191 11.60 -3.99 18.35
C LEU A 191 10.57 -3.84 19.48
N ASP A 192 9.54 -4.68 19.51
CA ASP A 192 8.47 -4.69 20.51
C ASP A 192 8.03 -6.10 20.94
N GLY A 193 7.02 -6.18 21.80
CA GLY A 193 6.54 -7.44 22.37
C GLY A 193 5.82 -8.36 21.38
N ASP A 194 5.08 -7.79 20.42
CA ASP A 194 4.33 -8.56 19.44
C ASP A 194 5.26 -9.11 18.34
N ALA A 195 6.29 -8.35 17.96
CA ALA A 195 7.43 -8.83 17.17
C ALA A 195 8.21 -9.95 17.90
N VAL A 196 8.48 -9.79 19.21
CA VAL A 196 9.11 -10.86 20.02
C VAL A 196 8.24 -12.13 20.03
N GLY A 197 6.92 -11.99 20.15
CA GLY A 197 5.98 -13.11 20.03
C GLY A 197 5.92 -13.73 18.64
N ALA A 198 6.25 -12.96 17.59
CA ALA A 198 6.20 -13.39 16.20
C ALA A 198 7.48 -14.09 15.69
N VAL A 199 8.66 -13.72 16.20
CA VAL A 199 9.97 -14.23 15.71
C VAL A 199 10.96 -14.65 16.80
N GLY A 200 10.60 -14.58 18.08
CA GLY A 200 11.49 -14.83 19.23
C GLY A 200 12.38 -13.63 19.59
N ALA A 201 12.87 -13.59 20.82
CA ALA A 201 13.61 -12.44 21.36
C ALA A 201 14.89 -12.10 20.57
N ASP A 202 15.63 -13.14 20.16
CA ASP A 202 16.86 -13.05 19.36
C ASP A 202 16.59 -12.67 17.89
N GLY A 203 15.34 -12.74 17.44
CA GLY A 203 14.96 -12.55 16.05
C GLY A 203 15.35 -13.72 15.13
N THR A 204 14.98 -13.59 13.87
CA THR A 204 15.00 -14.67 12.88
C THR A 204 15.80 -14.32 11.63
N THR A 205 15.87 -15.24 10.66
CA THR A 205 16.45 -14.96 9.34
C THR A 205 15.39 -14.35 8.42
N LEU A 206 15.81 -13.54 7.44
CA LEU A 206 14.92 -12.94 6.45
C LEU A 206 14.13 -14.00 5.66
N ALA A 207 14.75 -15.16 5.38
CA ALA A 207 14.10 -16.29 4.73
C ALA A 207 13.02 -16.93 5.62
N ALA A 208 13.30 -17.16 6.90
CA ALA A 208 12.30 -17.69 7.84
C ALA A 208 11.17 -16.70 8.10
N TYR A 209 11.47 -15.40 8.17
CA TYR A 209 10.46 -14.33 8.24
C TYR A 209 9.56 -14.32 6.99
N ARG A 210 10.15 -14.42 5.78
CA ARG A 210 9.42 -14.55 4.51
C ARG A 210 8.48 -15.76 4.52
N THR A 211 8.94 -16.92 4.96
CA THR A 211 8.12 -18.13 5.09
C THR A 211 6.96 -17.92 6.07
N ARG A 212 7.20 -17.30 7.24
CA ARG A 212 6.15 -16.94 8.22
C ARG A 212 5.09 -16.05 7.60
N VAL A 213 5.45 -14.87 7.06
CA VAL A 213 4.47 -13.91 6.55
C VAL A 213 3.73 -14.42 5.31
N ARG A 214 4.41 -15.20 4.46
CA ARG A 214 3.79 -15.87 3.30
C ARG A 214 2.74 -16.88 3.74
N ALA A 215 3.05 -17.72 4.73
CA ALA A 215 2.09 -18.66 5.30
C ALA A 215 0.93 -17.97 6.04
N ALA A 216 1.16 -16.78 6.61
CA ALA A 216 0.14 -16.01 7.33
C ALA A 216 -0.80 -15.21 6.42
N TYR A 217 -0.32 -14.67 5.29
CA TYR A 217 -1.02 -13.62 4.53
C TYR A 217 -1.08 -13.79 3.01
N ALA A 218 -0.27 -14.65 2.37
CA ALA A 218 -0.28 -14.75 0.90
C ALA A 218 -1.61 -15.27 0.33
N ASP A 219 -2.35 -16.04 1.12
CA ASP A 219 -3.71 -16.49 0.82
C ASP A 219 -4.74 -15.34 0.76
N LYS A 220 -4.42 -14.16 1.30
CA LYS A 220 -5.33 -13.01 1.49
C LYS A 220 -5.04 -11.80 0.58
N LEU A 221 -3.93 -11.83 -0.18
CA LEU A 221 -3.54 -10.74 -1.09
C LEU A 221 -4.57 -10.49 -2.22
N PRO A 222 -4.54 -9.33 -2.90
CA PRO A 222 -5.32 -9.11 -4.12
C PRO A 222 -5.09 -10.24 -5.15
N GLY A 223 -6.15 -10.69 -5.83
CA GLY A 223 -6.09 -11.81 -6.78
C GLY A 223 -5.96 -13.21 -6.16
N SER A 224 -5.79 -13.34 -4.84
CA SER A 224 -5.76 -14.62 -4.12
C SER A 224 -7.06 -15.42 -4.20
N GLY A 225 -7.05 -16.67 -3.74
CA GLY A 225 -8.25 -17.49 -3.58
C GLY A 225 -9.24 -16.92 -2.55
N TYR A 226 -8.74 -16.27 -1.49
CA TYR A 226 -9.59 -15.57 -0.52
C TYR A 226 -10.31 -14.39 -1.16
N ALA A 227 -9.58 -13.54 -1.91
CA ALA A 227 -10.15 -12.42 -2.66
C ALA A 227 -11.18 -12.88 -3.70
N ARG A 228 -10.86 -13.91 -4.50
CA ARG A 228 -11.79 -14.52 -5.48
C ARG A 228 -13.04 -15.14 -4.84
N SER A 229 -12.99 -15.51 -3.55
CA SER A 229 -14.15 -16.01 -2.81
C SER A 229 -15.02 -14.92 -2.16
N GLY A 230 -14.83 -13.63 -2.51
CA GLY A 230 -15.61 -12.49 -2.00
C GLY A 230 -15.31 -12.09 -0.55
N ARG A 231 -14.69 -12.97 0.24
CA ARG A 231 -14.43 -12.79 1.67
C ARG A 231 -13.51 -11.61 2.02
N ALA A 232 -12.70 -11.13 1.08
CA ALA A 232 -11.83 -9.97 1.28
C ALA A 232 -12.57 -8.65 1.59
N GLY A 233 -13.85 -8.53 1.21
CA GLY A 233 -14.68 -7.37 1.55
C GLY A 233 -15.59 -7.55 2.77
N GLY A 234 -15.52 -8.69 3.48
CA GLY A 234 -16.49 -9.07 4.52
C GLY A 234 -17.84 -9.57 3.97
N TYR A 235 -18.25 -9.11 2.78
CA TYR A 235 -19.46 -9.54 2.06
C TYR A 235 -19.26 -10.81 1.22
N GLY A 236 -18.67 -11.86 1.81
CA GLY A 236 -18.71 -13.20 1.21
C GLY A 236 -20.16 -13.73 1.14
N PRO A 237 -20.50 -14.62 0.18
CA PRO A 237 -21.88 -15.09 0.01
C PRO A 237 -22.40 -15.78 1.27
N ALA A 238 -23.47 -15.23 1.85
CA ALA A 238 -24.19 -15.79 2.98
C ALA A 238 -25.02 -17.01 2.54
N GLY A 239 -24.34 -18.15 2.33
CA GLY A 239 -24.93 -19.34 1.70
C GLY A 239 -24.11 -20.62 1.91
N ALA A 240 -23.48 -20.75 3.08
CA ALA A 240 -22.76 -21.96 3.47
C ALA A 240 -23.06 -22.31 4.94
N GLU A 241 -24.31 -22.66 5.22
CA GLU A 241 -24.64 -23.40 6.45
C GLU A 241 -23.84 -24.72 6.47
N PRO A 242 -23.28 -25.14 7.61
CA PRO A 242 -22.80 -26.50 7.75
C PRO A 242 -24.01 -27.44 7.72
N ALA A 243 -24.09 -28.29 6.69
CA ALA A 243 -25.22 -29.21 6.50
C ALA A 243 -25.38 -30.15 7.72
N ALA A 244 -26.37 -29.86 8.57
CA ALA A 244 -26.59 -30.54 9.84
C ALA A 244 -27.22 -31.93 9.62
N GLY A 245 -26.37 -32.94 9.39
CA GLY A 245 -26.75 -34.34 9.31
C GLY A 245 -27.35 -34.88 10.62
N ARG A 246 -28.67 -34.72 10.78
CA ARG A 246 -29.51 -35.46 11.73
C ARG A 246 -29.72 -36.92 11.24
N PRO A 247 -30.26 -37.86 12.05
CA PRO A 247 -30.92 -37.66 13.34
C PRO A 247 -30.38 -38.47 14.53
N GLY A 248 -30.63 -37.95 15.74
CA GLY A 248 -30.58 -38.68 17.02
C GLY A 248 -31.81 -38.26 17.85
N SER A 249 -32.43 -39.23 18.54
CA SER A 249 -33.73 -39.06 19.22
C SER A 249 -33.61 -38.53 20.66
N GLY A 250 -34.61 -37.75 21.08
CA GLY A 250 -34.74 -37.25 22.45
C GLY A 250 -35.94 -36.31 22.58
N ALA A 251 -36.92 -36.67 23.41
CA ALA A 251 -38.17 -35.92 23.54
C ALA A 251 -38.21 -35.04 24.81
N GLY A 252 -38.77 -33.84 24.69
CA GLY A 252 -39.02 -32.89 25.78
C GLY A 252 -40.20 -31.98 25.41
N ARG A 253 -41.01 -31.54 26.39
CA ARG A 253 -42.34 -30.97 26.13
C ARG A 253 -42.43 -29.44 26.31
N SER A 254 -43.12 -28.81 25.37
CA SER A 254 -44.09 -27.71 25.48
C SER A 254 -43.93 -26.59 26.54
N GLY A 255 -43.86 -25.35 26.06
CA GLY A 255 -44.15 -24.10 26.80
C GLY A 255 -44.22 -22.90 25.83
N PRO A 256 -45.34 -22.14 25.75
CA PRO A 256 -45.53 -21.10 24.72
C PRO A 256 -45.35 -19.65 25.23
N ALA A 257 -45.78 -18.68 24.40
CA ALA A 257 -45.97 -17.23 24.65
C ALA A 257 -44.71 -16.35 24.41
N ILE A 258 -44.76 -15.10 23.90
CA ILE A 258 -45.86 -14.21 23.45
C ILE A 258 -45.50 -13.60 22.06
N ALA A 259 -46.49 -13.11 21.29
CA ALA A 259 -46.30 -12.45 19.99
C ALA A 259 -46.68 -10.94 20.02
N ALA A 260 -46.57 -10.25 18.87
CA ALA A 260 -46.59 -8.79 18.69
C ALA A 260 -45.26 -8.12 19.13
N HIS A 261 -44.86 -6.97 18.59
CA HIS A 261 -45.68 -5.92 17.94
C HIS A 261 -45.07 -5.39 16.63
N THR A 262 -45.97 -5.06 15.69
CA THR A 262 -45.67 -4.46 14.39
C THR A 262 -45.53 -2.93 14.50
N GLY A 263 -44.48 -2.37 13.91
CA GLY A 263 -44.37 -0.93 13.62
C GLY A 263 -43.89 -0.78 12.18
N ALA A 264 -44.61 0.01 11.38
CA ALA A 264 -44.47 0.01 9.92
C ALA A 264 -43.76 1.25 9.37
N ASP A 265 -43.22 1.08 8.16
CA ASP A 265 -43.02 2.08 7.10
C ASP A 265 -42.43 3.46 7.45
N THR A 266 -41.22 3.69 6.93
CA THR A 266 -41.01 4.89 6.11
C THR A 266 -40.02 4.57 4.98
N ALA A 267 -40.54 4.24 3.80
CA ALA A 267 -39.72 4.12 2.61
C ALA A 267 -39.38 5.52 2.06
N LEU A 268 -38.10 5.80 1.78
CA LEU A 268 -37.71 6.91 0.93
C LEU A 268 -37.04 6.38 -0.35
N THR A 269 -37.48 6.94 -1.47
CA THR A 269 -37.22 6.48 -2.83
C THR A 269 -35.74 6.47 -3.22
N ALA A 270 -35.34 5.45 -3.96
CA ALA A 270 -34.13 5.50 -4.76
C ALA A 270 -34.37 6.33 -6.03
N ALA A 271 -33.38 7.14 -6.42
CA ALA A 271 -33.28 7.76 -7.74
C ALA A 271 -31.80 7.80 -8.15
N SER A 272 -31.47 7.15 -9.27
CA SER A 272 -30.08 6.99 -9.72
C SER A 272 -29.65 8.09 -10.69
N GLY A 273 -28.53 8.75 -10.39
CA GLY A 273 -27.80 9.64 -11.30
C GLY A 273 -26.32 9.28 -11.28
N ALA A 274 -25.67 9.22 -12.44
CA ALA A 274 -24.43 8.43 -12.60
C ALA A 274 -23.13 9.26 -12.72
N ALA A 275 -22.02 8.54 -12.48
CA ALA A 275 -20.68 8.79 -13.00
C ALA A 275 -19.91 10.06 -12.55
N ALA A 276 -19.16 9.92 -11.45
CA ALA A 276 -17.81 10.47 -11.34
C ALA A 276 -16.89 9.41 -10.70
N ALA A 277 -15.94 8.86 -11.45
CA ALA A 277 -15.00 7.86 -10.95
C ALA A 277 -13.72 8.55 -10.43
N GLY A 278 -13.38 8.33 -9.16
CA GLY A 278 -12.22 8.96 -8.52
C GLY A 278 -11.84 8.25 -7.22
N ALA A 279 -10.78 7.44 -7.28
CA ALA A 279 -10.21 6.60 -6.22
C ALA A 279 -10.49 7.02 -4.75
N LEU A 280 -11.34 6.23 -4.06
CA LEU A 280 -11.37 6.15 -2.60
C LEU A 280 -10.94 4.75 -2.17
N ALA A 281 -9.74 4.64 -1.61
CA ALA A 281 -9.18 3.38 -1.11
C ALA A 281 -8.50 3.58 0.24
N VAL A 282 -9.01 2.89 1.26
CA VAL A 282 -8.37 2.61 2.57
C VAL A 282 -8.01 3.83 3.43
N LEU A 283 -9.02 4.40 4.08
CA LEU A 283 -8.87 4.95 5.44
C LEU A 283 -9.92 4.30 6.36
N GLY A 284 -9.50 3.29 7.14
CA GLY A 284 -10.41 2.62 8.08
C GLY A 284 -9.87 1.32 8.66
N LEU A 285 -9.08 1.40 9.74
CA LEU A 285 -8.95 0.37 10.80
C LEU A 285 -7.97 0.81 11.93
N CYS A 286 -8.35 1.82 12.73
CA CYS A 286 -7.60 2.22 13.95
C CYS A 286 -8.49 2.48 15.19
N GLY A 287 -9.70 1.93 15.24
CA GLY A 287 -10.70 2.25 16.29
C GLY A 287 -10.77 1.32 17.51
N ALA A 288 -10.04 0.20 17.55
CA ALA A 288 -10.39 -0.93 18.43
C ALA A 288 -9.33 -1.39 19.47
N THR A 289 -8.10 -0.85 19.44
CA THR A 289 -6.99 -1.35 20.29
C THR A 289 -6.95 -0.73 21.70
N ALA A 290 -7.43 0.50 21.88
CA ALA A 290 -7.35 1.24 23.14
C ALA A 290 -7.93 0.48 24.37
N LEU A 291 -9.08 -0.19 24.20
CA LEU A 291 -9.75 -0.93 25.28
C LEU A 291 -8.97 -2.16 25.80
N ARG A 292 -8.03 -2.73 25.03
CA ARG A 292 -7.22 -3.88 25.49
C ARG A 292 -6.12 -3.46 26.47
N ARG A 293 -5.55 -2.25 26.31
CA ARG A 293 -4.41 -1.79 27.15
C ARG A 293 -4.85 -1.48 28.59
N HIS A 294 -6.08 -0.98 28.77
CA HIS A 294 -6.60 -0.62 30.10
C HIS A 294 -6.87 -1.84 31.01
N ARG A 295 -7.19 -3.02 30.43
CA ARG A 295 -7.45 -4.26 31.19
C ARG A 295 -6.18 -5.01 31.63
N ARG A 296 -4.99 -4.59 31.17
CA ARG A 296 -3.68 -5.14 31.59
C ARG A 296 -2.93 -4.25 32.60
N ARG A 297 -3.59 -3.25 33.17
CA ARG A 297 -3.09 -2.42 34.30
C ARG A 297 -3.95 -2.50 35.56
N ALA A 298 -4.88 -3.46 35.59
CA ALA A 298 -5.82 -3.71 36.70
C ALA A 298 -5.79 -5.18 37.14
N ARG A 299 -4.61 -5.81 36.99
CA ARG A 299 -4.19 -7.14 37.43
C ARG A 299 -2.68 -7.11 37.60
#